data_AF-A0A9W6RN88-F1
#
_entry.id   AF-A0A9W6RN88-F1
#
_cell.length_a   1.000
_cell.length_b   1.000
_cell.length_c   1.000
_cell.angle_alpha   90.00
_cell.angle_beta   90.00
_cell.angle_gamma   90.00
#
_symmetry.space_group_name_H-M   'P 1'
#
loop_
_entity.id
_entity.type
_entity.pdbx_description
1 polymer ?
#
loop_
_entity_poly.entity_id
_entity_poly.type
_entity_poly.pdbx_seq_one_letter_code
_entity_poly.pdbx_strand_id
1 'polypeptide(L)'
;MPRAYRLALHAQFQTTNYYCVPASTAMSLSTFGIKVSQDTLARKMKTTIRGTGGDNAAEVMDGYLHPRRYDDRIVADVVGRPQILMQRVSYDVGTLRRAPIMQVWMEKLPWNQGRLRGQWIGHAILAYGYDQTAGTITVFDPWRPTGGVHTLPARVLAKALQIGAGMHYISRR
;
A
#
# COMPACT_ATOMS: atom_id res chain seq x y z
N MET A 1 -3.94 6.74 20.25
CA MET A 1 -4.62 6.28 19.03
C MET A 1 -5.57 5.13 19.38
N PRO A 2 -6.70 4.94 18.66
CA PRO A 2 -7.63 3.85 18.95
C PRO A 2 -6.99 2.47 18.73
N ARG A 3 -7.49 1.43 19.41
CA ARG A 3 -6.99 0.04 19.25
C ARG A 3 -7.39 -0.59 17.92
N ALA A 4 -8.45 -0.10 17.30
CA ALA A 4 -8.87 -0.47 15.97
C ALA A 4 -9.37 0.78 15.24
N TYR A 5 -9.11 0.88 13.95
CA TYR A 5 -9.63 1.96 13.12
C TYR A 5 -9.65 1.55 11.65
N ARG A 6 -10.59 2.11 10.89
CA ARG A 6 -10.67 1.95 9.45
C ARG A 6 -11.04 3.28 8.80
N LEU A 7 -10.25 3.69 7.80
CA LEU A 7 -10.52 4.89 7.02
C LEU A 7 -11.72 4.65 6.09
N ALA A 8 -12.49 5.71 5.84
CA ALA A 8 -13.32 5.77 4.66
C ALA A 8 -12.41 5.93 3.44
N LEU A 9 -12.37 4.92 2.58
CA LEU A 9 -11.46 4.87 1.43
C LEU A 9 -12.24 5.06 0.13
N HIS A 10 -11.77 5.97 -0.72
CA HIS A 10 -12.19 6.04 -2.12
C HIS A 10 -11.47 4.95 -2.93
N ALA A 11 -11.94 3.72 -2.76
CA ALA A 11 -11.33 2.55 -3.38
C ALA A 11 -11.51 2.55 -4.90
N GLN A 12 -10.48 2.14 -5.63
CA GLN A 12 -10.51 2.00 -7.08
C GLN A 12 -9.61 0.84 -7.53
N PHE A 13 -10.09 0.07 -8.51
CA PHE A 13 -9.27 -0.94 -9.17
C PHE A 13 -8.29 -0.29 -10.15
N GLN A 14 -7.18 -0.97 -10.40
CA GLN A 14 -6.24 -0.55 -11.44
C GLN A 14 -6.89 -0.64 -12.83
N THR A 15 -6.63 0.34 -13.69
CA THR A 15 -7.20 0.39 -15.05
C THR A 15 -6.47 -0.51 -16.05
N THR A 16 -5.21 -0.87 -15.78
CA THR A 16 -4.38 -1.75 -16.61
C THR A 16 -3.63 -2.78 -15.73
N ASN A 17 -3.04 -3.82 -16.34
CA ASN A 17 -2.31 -4.85 -15.60
C ASN A 17 -1.03 -4.36 -14.88
N TYR A 18 -0.55 -3.16 -15.20
CA TYR A 18 0.70 -2.60 -14.68
C TYR A 18 0.50 -1.33 -13.84
N TYR A 19 -0.75 -1.00 -13.49
CA TYR A 19 -1.14 0.21 -12.76
C TYR A 19 -1.36 0.01 -11.25
N CYS A 20 -0.90 -1.09 -10.66
CA CYS A 20 -1.05 -1.33 -9.22
C CYS A 20 -0.46 -0.20 -8.35
N VAL A 21 0.70 0.34 -8.73
CA VAL A 21 1.35 1.46 -8.03
C VAL A 21 0.59 2.80 -8.26
N PRO A 22 0.27 3.23 -9.49
CA PRO A 22 -0.60 4.40 -9.72
C PRO A 22 -1.95 4.33 -9.02
N ALA A 23 -2.62 3.17 -9.03
CA ALA A 23 -3.91 2.98 -8.36
C ALA A 23 -3.79 3.11 -6.83
N SER A 24 -2.83 2.40 -6.23
CA SER A 24 -2.57 2.48 -4.79
C SER A 24 -2.14 3.89 -4.37
N THR A 25 -1.35 4.57 -5.19
CA THR A 25 -0.95 5.97 -4.96
C THR A 25 -2.14 6.91 -5.04
N ALA A 26 -3.00 6.81 -6.05
CA ALA A 26 -4.21 7.62 -6.14
C ALA A 26 -5.10 7.45 -4.90
N MET A 27 -5.28 6.21 -4.43
CA MET A 27 -6.03 5.93 -3.22
C MET A 27 -5.34 6.49 -1.96
N SER A 28 -4.02 6.35 -1.82
CA SER A 28 -3.25 6.91 -0.70
C SER A 28 -3.37 8.43 -0.65
N LEU A 29 -3.10 9.11 -1.78
CA LEU A 29 -3.20 10.56 -1.95
C LEU A 29 -4.61 11.09 -1.67
N SER A 30 -5.65 10.32 -2.00
CA SER A 30 -7.04 10.71 -1.69
C SER A 30 -7.28 10.93 -0.20
N THR A 31 -6.54 10.22 0.68
CA THR A 31 -6.64 10.43 2.12
C THR A 31 -6.12 11.80 2.56
N PHE A 32 -5.27 12.44 1.75
CA PHE A 32 -4.81 13.82 1.94
C PHE A 32 -5.70 14.86 1.26
N GLY A 33 -6.86 14.45 0.73
CA GLY A 33 -7.73 15.31 -0.08
C GLY A 33 -7.19 15.59 -1.48
N ILE A 34 -6.17 14.85 -1.93
CA ILE A 34 -5.57 15.01 -3.26
C ILE A 34 -6.28 14.09 -4.24
N LYS A 35 -6.88 14.67 -5.27
CA LYS A 35 -7.49 13.93 -6.37
C LYS A 35 -6.56 13.98 -7.58
N VAL A 36 -6.07 12.82 -7.99
CA VAL A 36 -5.22 12.66 -9.17
C VAL A 36 -5.56 11.33 -9.84
N SER A 37 -5.63 11.32 -11.17
CA SER A 37 -5.97 10.11 -11.93
C SER A 37 -4.79 9.13 -12.01
N GLN A 38 -5.11 7.84 -12.19
CA GLN A 38 -4.09 6.80 -12.40
C GLN A 38 -3.21 7.12 -13.61
N ASP A 39 -3.79 7.58 -14.72
CA ASP A 39 -3.01 7.94 -15.92
C ASP A 39 -2.03 9.09 -15.67
N THR A 40 -2.43 10.08 -14.87
CA THR A 40 -1.56 11.21 -14.52
C THR A 40 -0.41 10.74 -13.65
N LEU A 41 -0.69 9.91 -12.66
CA LEU A 41 0.34 9.30 -11.82
C LEU A 41 1.26 8.38 -12.63
N ALA A 42 0.70 7.55 -13.52
CA ALA A 42 1.46 6.64 -14.35
C ALA A 42 2.47 7.39 -15.23
N ARG A 43 2.05 8.51 -15.85
CA ARG A 43 2.98 9.38 -16.60
C ARG A 43 4.07 9.97 -15.70
N LYS A 44 3.70 10.52 -14.54
CA LYS A 44 4.66 11.11 -13.58
C LYS A 44 5.66 10.08 -13.05
N MET A 45 5.20 8.87 -12.76
CA MET A 45 5.99 7.75 -12.23
C MET A 45 6.72 6.96 -13.31
N LYS A 46 6.61 7.36 -14.58
CA LYS A 46 7.23 6.66 -15.72
C LYS A 46 6.82 5.18 -15.77
N THR A 47 5.56 4.89 -15.46
CA THR A 47 5.01 3.53 -15.48
C THR A 47 5.05 2.97 -16.90
N THR A 48 5.52 1.74 -17.03
CA THR A 48 5.57 1.00 -18.30
C THR A 48 4.75 -0.28 -18.21
N ILE A 49 4.72 -1.08 -19.28
CA ILE A 49 4.12 -2.43 -19.26
C ILE A 49 4.76 -3.37 -18.22
N ARG A 50 5.97 -3.05 -17.74
CA ARG A 50 6.67 -3.78 -16.66
C ARG A 50 6.31 -3.29 -15.27
N GLY A 51 5.40 -2.31 -15.15
CA GLY A 51 5.04 -1.68 -13.89
C GLY A 51 5.80 -0.38 -13.62
N THR A 52 5.89 -0.03 -12.34
CA THR A 52 6.47 1.23 -11.85
C THR A 52 7.65 0.92 -10.93
N GLY A 53 8.79 1.57 -11.15
CA GLY A 53 9.94 1.47 -10.25
C GLY A 53 9.69 2.19 -8.92
N GLY A 54 10.21 1.63 -7.82
CA GLY A 54 10.03 2.16 -6.47
C GLY A 54 10.49 3.62 -6.32
N ASP A 55 11.65 3.97 -6.87
CA ASP A 55 12.22 5.31 -6.77
C ASP A 55 11.34 6.35 -7.47
N ASN A 56 10.82 6.04 -8.67
CA ASN A 56 9.91 6.94 -9.38
C ASN A 56 8.58 7.12 -8.60
N ALA A 57 8.11 6.08 -7.92
CA ALA A 57 6.90 6.17 -7.12
C ALA A 57 7.11 7.05 -5.87
N ALA A 58 8.24 6.86 -5.17
CA ALA A 58 8.62 7.65 -4.00
C ALA A 58 8.81 9.13 -4.36
N GLU A 59 9.55 9.45 -5.43
CA GLU A 59 9.77 10.83 -5.90
C GLU A 59 8.43 11.54 -6.17
N VAL A 60 7.50 10.86 -6.84
CA VAL A 60 6.18 11.42 -7.15
C VAL A 60 5.33 11.59 -5.90
N MET A 61 5.34 10.62 -4.98
CA MET A 61 4.65 10.70 -3.69
C MET A 61 5.12 11.91 -2.89
N ASP A 62 6.43 12.07 -2.72
CA ASP A 62 7.04 13.20 -2.00
C ASP A 62 6.65 14.54 -2.61
N GLY A 63 6.63 14.65 -3.95
CA GLY A 63 6.18 15.86 -4.65
C GLY A 63 4.75 16.29 -4.29
N TYR A 64 3.87 15.33 -3.95
CA TYR A 64 2.50 15.62 -3.50
C TYR A 64 2.39 15.86 -1.99
N LEU A 65 3.24 15.22 -1.19
CA LEU A 65 3.17 15.22 0.27
C LEU A 65 3.96 16.35 0.92
N HIS A 66 5.11 16.74 0.38
CA HIS A 66 5.95 17.81 0.96
C HIS A 66 5.19 19.14 1.16
N PRO A 67 4.38 19.65 0.20
CA PRO A 67 3.60 20.87 0.42
C PRO A 67 2.57 20.77 1.55
N ARG A 68 2.27 19.54 2.01
CA ARG A 68 1.35 19.24 3.11
C ARG A 68 2.07 18.94 4.42
N ARG A 69 3.40 19.13 4.47
CA ARG A 69 4.26 18.83 5.65
C ARG A 69 4.23 17.35 6.02
N TYR A 70 4.27 16.49 5.01
CA TYR A 70 4.46 15.05 5.17
C TYR A 70 5.61 14.57 4.29
N ASP A 71 6.31 13.55 4.77
CA ASP A 71 7.31 12.80 4.02
C ASP A 71 6.79 11.38 3.76
N ASP A 72 7.14 10.78 2.63
CA ASP A 72 6.96 9.36 2.33
C ASP A 72 8.32 8.64 2.31
N ARG A 73 8.42 7.49 2.97
CA ARG A 73 9.64 6.69 2.95
C ARG A 73 9.33 5.23 2.76
N ILE A 74 10.03 4.60 1.83
CA ILE A 74 10.01 3.15 1.67
C ILE A 74 10.79 2.52 2.85
N VAL A 75 10.12 1.69 3.64
CA VAL A 75 10.70 1.02 4.81
C VAL A 75 10.59 -0.50 4.67
N ALA A 76 11.74 -1.18 4.75
CA ALA A 76 11.83 -2.63 4.64
C ALA A 76 11.86 -3.35 6.01
N ASP A 77 11.96 -2.62 7.12
CA ASP A 77 12.03 -3.19 8.47
C ASP A 77 10.73 -3.86 8.92
N VAL A 78 9.63 -3.67 8.18
CA VAL A 78 8.35 -4.37 8.37
C VAL A 78 8.34 -5.80 7.82
N VAL A 79 9.27 -6.15 6.92
CA VAL A 79 9.27 -7.43 6.21
C VAL A 79 9.54 -8.56 7.20
N GLY A 80 8.60 -9.51 7.29
CA GLY A 80 8.65 -10.61 8.26
C GLY A 80 8.49 -10.19 9.73
N ARG A 81 8.23 -8.91 10.02
CA ARG A 81 8.14 -8.36 11.38
C ARG A 81 6.74 -7.81 11.68
N PRO A 82 5.76 -8.68 12.02
CA PRO A 82 4.36 -8.27 12.14
C PRO A 82 4.08 -7.22 13.21
N GLN A 83 4.87 -7.19 14.29
CA GLN A 83 4.74 -6.19 15.35
C GLN A 83 5.12 -4.79 14.83
N ILE A 84 6.22 -4.68 14.07
CA ILE A 84 6.67 -3.42 13.45
C ILE A 84 5.66 -2.98 12.38
N LEU A 85 5.18 -3.92 11.56
CA LEU A 85 4.14 -3.64 10.56
C LEU A 85 2.86 -3.10 11.21
N MET A 86 2.36 -3.75 12.27
CA MET A 86 1.18 -3.29 13.00
C MET A 86 1.42 -1.90 13.61
N GLN A 87 2.59 -1.66 14.19
CA GLN A 87 2.95 -0.35 14.76
C GLN A 87 2.88 0.76 13.70
N ARG A 88 3.52 0.56 12.54
CA ARG A 88 3.56 1.56 11.46
C ARG A 88 2.20 1.77 10.81
N VAL A 89 1.47 0.70 10.50
CA VAL A 89 0.12 0.80 9.93
C VAL A 89 -0.83 1.48 10.90
N SER A 90 -0.80 1.14 12.20
CA SER A 90 -1.67 1.79 13.19
C SER A 90 -1.32 3.26 13.41
N TYR A 91 -0.05 3.65 13.27
CA TYR A 91 0.34 5.06 13.27
C TYR A 91 -0.23 5.80 12.05
N ASP A 92 0.03 5.34 10.83
CA ASP A 92 -0.41 6.02 9.61
C ASP A 92 -1.95 6.10 9.53
N VAL A 93 -2.63 4.98 9.76
CA VAL A 93 -4.08 4.87 9.65
C VAL A 93 -4.79 5.49 10.86
N GLY A 94 -4.30 5.22 12.07
CA GLY A 94 -4.95 5.59 13.32
C GLY A 94 -4.61 7.00 13.82
N THR A 95 -3.36 7.45 13.63
CA THR A 95 -2.90 8.77 14.07
C THR A 95 -2.93 9.77 12.92
N LEU A 96 -2.29 9.46 11.78
CA LEU A 96 -2.22 10.41 10.66
C LEU A 96 -3.50 10.45 9.83
N ARG A 97 -4.36 9.43 9.95
CA ARG A 97 -5.54 9.23 9.11
C ARG A 97 -5.18 9.13 7.62
N ARG A 98 -4.08 8.43 7.33
CA ARG A 98 -3.55 8.20 5.98
C ARG A 98 -3.44 6.71 5.68
N ALA A 99 -3.59 6.36 4.42
CA ALA A 99 -3.54 4.97 3.98
C ALA A 99 -2.17 4.68 3.32
N PRO A 100 -1.28 3.94 4.00
CA PRO A 100 0.02 3.60 3.45
C PRO A 100 -0.05 2.49 2.40
N ILE A 101 0.86 2.54 1.42
CA ILE A 101 0.99 1.55 0.35
C ILE A 101 1.91 0.41 0.82
N MET A 102 1.49 -0.83 0.60
CA MET A 102 2.26 -2.04 0.89
C MET A 102 2.79 -2.63 -0.42
N GLN A 103 4.08 -2.91 -0.47
CA GLN A 103 4.72 -3.59 -1.60
C GLN A 103 4.79 -5.09 -1.29
N VAL A 104 4.06 -5.90 -2.05
CA VAL A 104 3.83 -7.33 -1.78
C VAL A 104 4.20 -8.20 -2.98
N TRP A 105 4.45 -9.48 -2.72
CA TRP A 105 4.51 -10.52 -3.74
C TRP A 105 3.12 -11.12 -3.94
N MET A 106 2.57 -11.06 -5.15
CA MET A 106 1.22 -11.58 -5.41
C MET A 106 1.06 -13.05 -5.04
N GLU A 107 2.09 -13.87 -5.27
CA GLU A 107 2.03 -15.29 -4.95
C GLU A 107 1.85 -15.58 -3.45
N LYS A 108 2.24 -14.64 -2.59
CA LYS A 108 2.13 -14.76 -1.14
C LYS A 108 0.81 -14.24 -0.59
N LEU A 109 -0.04 -13.66 -1.44
CA LEU A 109 -1.36 -13.15 -1.05
C LEU A 109 -2.36 -14.32 -0.95
N PRO A 110 -3.06 -14.49 0.19
CA PRO A 110 -3.94 -15.64 0.40
C PRO A 110 -5.07 -15.78 -0.63
N TRP A 111 -5.60 -14.65 -1.12
CA TRP A 111 -6.69 -14.63 -2.10
C TRP A 111 -6.28 -15.07 -3.51
N ASN A 112 -4.98 -15.22 -3.78
CA ASN A 112 -4.50 -15.81 -5.03
C ASN A 112 -4.47 -17.34 -5.01
N GLN A 113 -4.75 -17.98 -3.87
CA GLN A 113 -4.92 -19.43 -3.74
C GLN A 113 -3.77 -20.26 -4.38
N GLY A 114 -2.54 -19.74 -4.33
CA GLY A 114 -1.36 -20.41 -4.91
C GLY A 114 -1.26 -20.42 -6.43
N ARG A 115 -2.20 -19.81 -7.17
CA ARG A 115 -2.22 -19.79 -8.65
C ARG A 115 -0.99 -19.13 -9.29
N LEU A 116 -0.29 -18.29 -8.52
CA LEU A 116 0.87 -17.52 -8.96
C LEU A 116 2.19 -18.04 -8.37
N ARG A 117 2.18 -19.22 -7.73
CA ARG A 117 3.36 -19.78 -7.06
C ARG A 117 4.56 -19.87 -8.01
N GLY A 118 5.69 -19.31 -7.60
CA GLY A 118 6.94 -19.29 -8.36
C GLY A 118 7.04 -18.18 -9.41
N GLN A 119 6.02 -17.34 -9.58
CA GLN A 119 6.04 -16.26 -10.57
C GLN A 119 6.65 -14.95 -10.05
N TRP A 120 6.80 -14.77 -8.73
CA TRP A 120 7.43 -13.60 -8.10
C TRP A 120 6.98 -12.26 -8.70
N ILE A 121 5.66 -12.09 -8.85
CA ILE A 121 5.08 -10.85 -9.39
C ILE A 121 4.97 -9.82 -8.26
N GLY A 122 5.70 -8.71 -8.40
CA GLY A 122 5.61 -7.58 -7.49
C GLY A 122 4.30 -6.81 -7.67
N HIS A 123 3.71 -6.37 -6.56
CA HIS A 123 2.42 -5.71 -6.55
C HIS A 123 2.30 -4.67 -5.43
N ALA A 124 1.40 -3.70 -5.59
CA ALA A 124 1.13 -2.67 -4.61
C ALA A 124 -0.34 -2.71 -4.19
N ILE A 125 -0.56 -2.81 -2.88
CA ILE A 125 -1.89 -2.79 -2.24
C ILE A 125 -1.92 -1.69 -1.18
N LEU A 126 -3.09 -1.34 -0.67
CA LEU A 126 -3.24 -0.24 0.28
C LEU A 126 -3.72 -0.74 1.65
N ALA A 127 -3.01 -0.43 2.73
CA ALA A 127 -3.54 -0.65 4.07
C ALA A 127 -4.39 0.56 4.50
N TYR A 128 -5.60 0.32 5.00
CA TYR A 128 -6.51 1.40 5.38
C TYR A 128 -7.36 1.08 6.62
N GLY A 129 -7.11 -0.06 7.26
CA GLY A 129 -7.66 -0.38 8.56
C GLY A 129 -6.76 -1.32 9.35
N TYR A 130 -6.95 -1.35 10.67
CA TYR A 130 -6.26 -2.26 11.57
C TYR A 130 -7.13 -2.57 12.80
N ASP A 131 -6.84 -3.69 13.43
CA ASP A 131 -7.30 -4.06 14.76
C ASP A 131 -6.13 -4.69 15.54
N GLN A 132 -5.65 -3.98 16.57
CA GLN A 132 -4.54 -4.43 17.40
C GLN A 132 -4.92 -5.59 18.31
N THR A 133 -6.18 -5.69 18.72
CA THR A 133 -6.68 -6.78 19.57
C THR A 133 -6.78 -8.06 18.77
N ALA A 134 -7.33 -8.00 17.56
CA ALA A 134 -7.40 -9.14 16.65
C ALA A 134 -6.07 -9.42 15.92
N GLY A 135 -5.13 -8.48 15.94
CA GLY A 135 -3.85 -8.59 15.23
C GLY A 135 -4.00 -8.58 13.70
N THR A 136 -5.01 -7.89 13.18
CA THR A 136 -5.37 -7.90 11.76
C THR A 136 -5.21 -6.52 11.11
N ILE A 137 -4.94 -6.53 9.80
CA ILE A 137 -4.85 -5.35 8.96
C ILE A 137 -5.88 -5.50 7.84
N THR A 138 -6.64 -4.45 7.56
CA THR A 138 -7.54 -4.38 6.41
C THR A 138 -6.83 -3.66 5.27
N VAL A 139 -6.79 -4.33 4.12
CA VAL A 139 -6.15 -3.87 2.89
C VAL A 139 -7.14 -3.81 1.74
N PHE A 140 -6.85 -2.96 0.76
CA PHE A 140 -7.51 -2.97 -0.54
C PHE A 140 -6.48 -3.32 -1.61
N ASP A 141 -6.76 -4.38 -2.37
CA ASP A 141 -5.96 -4.80 -3.52
C ASP A 141 -6.60 -4.27 -4.82
N PRO A 142 -5.91 -3.40 -5.59
CA PRO A 142 -6.46 -2.85 -6.82
C PRO A 142 -6.53 -3.86 -7.99
N TRP A 143 -6.05 -5.10 -7.84
CA TRP A 143 -6.09 -6.14 -8.86
C TRP A 143 -7.50 -6.73 -9.02
N ARG A 144 -8.23 -6.34 -10.06
CA ARG A 144 -9.65 -6.72 -10.24
C ARG A 144 -9.94 -8.24 -10.19
N PRO A 145 -9.12 -9.14 -10.77
CA PRO A 145 -9.44 -10.57 -10.80
C PRO A 145 -9.58 -11.26 -9.44
N THR A 146 -8.80 -10.86 -8.44
CA THR A 146 -8.80 -11.52 -7.12
C THR A 146 -8.73 -10.56 -5.92
N GLY A 147 -8.53 -9.27 -6.18
CA GLY A 147 -8.32 -8.24 -5.17
C GLY A 147 -9.61 -7.75 -4.51
N GLY A 148 -9.71 -6.46 -4.27
CA GLY A 148 -10.76 -5.84 -3.46
C GLY A 148 -10.38 -5.78 -1.97
N VAL A 149 -11.38 -5.79 -1.10
CA VAL A 149 -11.19 -5.65 0.35
C VAL A 149 -10.82 -6.98 0.98
N HIS A 150 -9.71 -7.00 1.71
CA HIS A 150 -9.28 -8.17 2.49
C HIS A 150 -8.88 -7.75 3.91
N THR A 151 -9.19 -8.58 4.90
CA THR A 151 -8.67 -8.44 6.26
C THR A 151 -7.88 -9.69 6.60
N LEU A 152 -6.63 -9.52 7.00
CA LEU A 152 -5.72 -10.64 7.26
C LEU A 152 -4.84 -10.38 8.50
N PRO A 153 -4.36 -11.43 9.18
CA PRO A 153 -3.42 -11.27 10.27
C PRO A 153 -2.16 -10.53 9.81
N ALA A 154 -1.63 -9.63 10.65
CA ALA A 154 -0.40 -8.88 10.34
C ALA A 154 0.78 -9.80 10.03
N ARG A 155 0.85 -10.98 10.66
CA ARG A 155 1.85 -12.03 10.37
C ARG A 155 1.78 -12.57 8.94
N VAL A 156 0.60 -12.61 8.34
CA VAL A 156 0.42 -13.08 6.95
C VAL A 156 0.86 -11.96 6.01
N LEU A 157 0.40 -10.72 6.25
CA LEU A 157 0.79 -9.57 5.43
C LEU A 157 2.30 -9.33 5.47
N ALA A 158 2.92 -9.34 6.66
CA ALA A 158 4.37 -9.12 6.81
C ALA A 158 5.23 -10.15 6.04
N LYS A 159 4.76 -11.40 5.91
CA LYS A 159 5.42 -12.44 5.11
C LYS A 159 5.24 -12.22 3.60
N ALA A 160 4.15 -11.57 3.20
CA ALA A 160 3.85 -11.27 1.81
C ALA A 160 4.62 -10.06 1.27
N LEU A 161 5.15 -9.20 2.13
CA LEU A 161 5.91 -8.01 1.73
C LEU A 161 7.16 -8.35 0.92
N GLN A 162 7.52 -7.46 0.00
CA GLN A 162 8.73 -7.53 -0.82
C GLN A 162 9.98 -7.19 0.00
N ILE A 163 11.04 -7.99 -0.17
CA ILE A 163 12.34 -7.75 0.45
C ILE A 163 12.93 -6.47 -0.16
N GLY A 164 13.39 -5.54 0.68
CA GLY A 164 13.96 -4.26 0.24
C GLY A 164 12.95 -3.13 0.00
N ALA A 165 11.65 -3.41 0.06
CA ALA A 165 10.59 -2.42 -0.21
C ALA A 165 9.60 -2.28 0.95
N GLY A 166 8.91 -3.36 1.33
CA GLY A 166 8.01 -3.37 2.49
C GLY A 166 6.79 -2.44 2.38
N MET A 167 6.92 -1.20 2.83
CA MET A 167 5.83 -0.25 3.02
C MET A 167 6.26 1.18 2.70
N HIS A 168 5.35 1.98 2.12
CA HIS A 168 5.41 3.44 2.10
C HIS A 168 4.94 3.97 3.46
N TYR A 169 5.88 4.37 4.30
CA TYR A 169 5.65 4.86 5.65
C TYR A 169 5.59 6.39 5.67
N ILE A 170 4.52 6.93 6.23
CA ILE A 170 4.23 8.37 6.20
C ILE A 170 4.65 8.99 7.54
N SER A 171 5.38 10.09 7.49
CA SER A 171 5.71 10.89 8.68
C SER A 171 5.34 12.35 8.50
N ARG A 172 5.05 13.05 9.60
CA ARG A 172 4.96 14.51 9.59
C ARG A 172 6.34 15.12 9.52
N ARG A 173 6.46 16.21 8.77
CA ARG A 173 7.65 17.05 8.66
C ARG A 173 7.59 18.25 9.61
#